data_AF-A0A382S4W8-F1
#
_entry.id   AF-A0A382S4W8-F1
#
_cell.length_a   1.000
_cell.length_b   1.000
_cell.length_c   1.000
_cell.angle_alpha   90.00
_cell.angle_beta   90.00
_cell.angle_gamma   90.00
#
_symmetry.space_group_name_H-M   'P 1'
#
loop_
_entity.id
_entity.type
_entity.pdbx_description
1 polymer ?
#
loop_
_entity_poly.entity_id
_entity_poly.type
_entity_poly.pdbx_seq_one_letter_code
_entity_poly.pdbx_strand_id
1 'polypeptide(L)'
;MRTAVLALALGLLASGCSSSAPSGASLSGDPLSKTTDAMIDHLVRVSGLVNEDVGVELLTKGEYRCAAGRLIAEFGPAVVDDAFSQVAEPALFDSVIAGWAEAMLKCGDFRKWAASFLVEEVEVTLDVELGHEFFDCLVEEIPEDEARALIDEQVFHTYANPLYDKTLRWVEFGIHVPLNFCAPEIAPVLGALKAAKGSGS
;
A
#
# COMPACT_ATOMS: atom_id res chain seq x y z
N MET A 1 -21.26 21.10 -0.08
CA MET A 1 -20.66 21.03 1.27
C MET A 1 -21.59 20.23 2.16
N ARG A 2 -21.24 18.97 2.44
CA ARG A 2 -21.94 18.11 3.41
C ARG A 2 -20.90 17.66 4.42
N THR A 3 -20.88 18.32 5.57
CA THR A 3 -20.09 17.95 6.74
C THR A 3 -20.79 16.77 7.43
N ALA A 4 -20.21 15.57 7.35
CA ALA A 4 -20.62 14.43 8.14
C ALA A 4 -19.82 14.43 9.44
N VAL A 5 -20.48 14.81 10.53
CA VAL A 5 -19.94 14.70 11.89
C VAL A 5 -20.10 13.25 12.34
N LEU A 6 -18.99 12.51 12.42
CA LEU A 6 -18.97 11.15 12.98
C LEU A 6 -19.08 11.24 14.51
N ALA A 7 -20.28 10.97 15.02
CA ALA A 7 -20.52 10.78 16.45
C ALA A 7 -20.10 9.34 16.85
N LEU A 8 -18.99 9.21 17.58
CA LEU A 8 -18.58 7.95 18.21
C LEU A 8 -19.49 7.64 19.41
N ALA A 9 -20.34 6.63 19.27
CA ALA A 9 -21.14 6.10 20.35
C ALA A 9 -20.30 5.14 21.22
N LEU A 10 -19.93 5.61 22.42
CA LEU A 10 -19.40 4.77 23.50
C LEU A 10 -20.52 3.90 24.09
N GLY A 11 -20.58 2.64 23.67
CA GLY A 11 -21.44 1.61 24.27
C GLY A 11 -20.65 0.72 25.23
N LEU A 12 -20.65 1.06 26.52
CA LEU A 12 -20.28 0.17 27.62
C LEU A 12 -21.43 -0.82 27.88
N LEU A 13 -21.21 -2.12 27.69
CA LEU A 13 -22.02 -3.15 28.34
C LEU A 13 -21.15 -4.31 28.84
N ALA A 14 -21.37 -4.62 30.11
CA ALA A 14 -20.74 -5.67 30.87
C ALA A 14 -21.49 -7.02 30.75
N SER A 15 -20.74 -8.08 31.08
CA SER A 15 -21.15 -9.37 31.65
C SER A 15 -21.64 -10.50 30.73
N GLY A 16 -21.08 -11.70 30.97
CA GLY A 16 -21.62 -12.98 30.53
C GLY A 16 -20.56 -14.07 30.29
N CYS A 17 -20.22 -14.85 31.32
CA CYS A 17 -19.48 -16.11 31.16
C CYS A 17 -20.37 -17.18 30.50
N SER A 18 -19.88 -17.90 29.49
CA SER A 18 -20.06 -19.36 29.38
C SER A 18 -19.13 -19.98 28.33
N SER A 19 -18.55 -21.11 28.68
CA SER A 19 -17.53 -21.87 27.92
C SER A 19 -18.10 -22.66 26.74
N SER A 20 -17.35 -22.75 25.63
CA SER A 20 -17.21 -23.92 24.73
C SER A 20 -16.14 -23.64 23.66
N ALA A 21 -15.07 -24.45 23.59
CA ALA A 21 -13.95 -24.35 22.62
C ALA A 21 -14.35 -24.89 21.21
N PRO A 22 -13.63 -24.62 20.08
CA PRO A 22 -12.26 -25.11 19.89
C PRO A 22 -11.27 -24.19 19.11
N SER A 23 -10.02 -24.28 19.56
CA SER A 23 -8.78 -24.42 18.76
C SER A 23 -8.60 -23.61 17.47
N GLY A 24 -8.10 -22.38 17.66
CA GLY A 24 -7.16 -21.74 16.75
C GLY A 24 -6.11 -21.06 17.63
N ALA A 25 -4.93 -21.66 17.76
CA ALA A 25 -3.92 -21.26 18.73
C ALA A 25 -3.47 -19.81 18.51
N SER A 26 -3.87 -18.92 19.41
CA SER A 26 -3.25 -17.59 19.59
C SER A 26 -1.88 -17.81 20.21
N LEU A 27 -0.83 -17.45 19.48
CA LEU A 27 0.53 -17.43 19.99
C LEU A 27 0.60 -16.29 21.02
N SER A 28 0.87 -16.63 22.29
CA SER A 28 0.99 -15.75 23.45
C SER A 28 -0.32 -15.37 24.16
N GLY A 29 -0.67 -16.12 25.20
CA GLY A 29 -1.85 -15.90 26.05
C GLY A 29 -1.74 -14.74 27.05
N ASP A 30 -0.84 -13.78 26.84
CA ASP A 30 -0.65 -12.65 27.77
C ASP A 30 -1.69 -11.54 27.54
N PRO A 31 -2.21 -10.88 28.61
CA PRO A 31 -3.17 -9.78 28.48
C PRO A 31 -2.67 -8.62 27.61
N LEU A 32 -1.37 -8.33 27.65
CA LEU A 32 -0.72 -7.33 26.79
C LEU A 32 -0.72 -7.77 25.31
N SER A 33 -0.51 -9.07 25.04
CA SER A 33 -0.54 -9.63 23.69
C SER A 33 -1.95 -9.53 23.08
N LYS A 34 -3.00 -9.78 23.87
CA LYS A 34 -4.40 -9.65 23.43
C LYS A 34 -4.78 -8.22 23.05
N THR A 35 -4.28 -7.23 23.79
CA THR A 35 -4.49 -5.81 23.46
C THR A 35 -3.77 -5.44 22.17
N THR A 36 -2.54 -5.92 21.98
CA THR A 36 -1.78 -5.72 20.74
C THR A 36 -2.46 -6.37 19.53
N ASP A 37 -2.96 -7.60 19.66
CA ASP A 37 -3.67 -8.29 18.57
C ASP A 37 -4.94 -7.54 18.15
N ALA A 38 -5.73 -7.05 19.12
CA ALA A 38 -6.92 -6.27 18.84
C ALA A 38 -6.59 -4.94 18.13
N MET A 39 -5.47 -4.32 18.50
CA MET A 39 -4.97 -3.10 17.87
C MET A 39 -4.53 -3.35 16.43
N ILE A 40 -3.79 -4.43 16.19
CA ILE A 40 -3.40 -4.87 14.84
C ILE A 40 -4.64 -5.12 13.98
N ASP A 41 -5.64 -5.84 14.50
CA ASP A 41 -6.89 -6.11 13.79
C ASP A 41 -7.65 -4.82 13.45
N HIS A 42 -7.60 -3.82 14.32
CA HIS A 42 -8.17 -2.50 14.06
C HIS A 42 -7.44 -1.79 12.91
N LEU A 43 -6.10 -1.70 12.98
CA LEU A 43 -5.28 -1.09 11.93
C LEU A 43 -5.46 -1.77 10.57
N VAL A 44 -5.49 -3.10 10.53
CA VAL A 44 -5.75 -3.87 9.30
C VAL A 44 -7.13 -3.54 8.73
N ARG A 45 -8.16 -3.42 9.58
CA ARG A 45 -9.51 -3.07 9.13
C ARG A 45 -9.56 -1.68 8.52
N VAL A 46 -8.99 -0.67 9.19
CA VAL A 46 -8.98 0.71 8.71
C VAL A 46 -8.15 0.82 7.42
N SER A 47 -7.01 0.13 7.36
CA SER A 47 -6.16 0.13 6.16
C SER A 47 -6.83 -0.59 4.98
N GLY A 48 -7.62 -1.63 5.23
CA GLY A 48 -8.43 -2.28 4.21
C GLY A 48 -9.46 -1.35 3.56
N LEU A 49 -9.99 -0.35 4.29
CA LEU A 49 -10.89 0.66 3.71
C LEU A 49 -10.16 1.55 2.69
N VAL A 50 -8.85 1.79 2.87
CA VAL A 50 -8.04 2.54 1.90
C VAL A 50 -7.97 1.80 0.57
N ASN A 51 -7.83 0.48 0.58
CA ASN A 51 -7.87 -0.33 -0.65
C ASN A 51 -9.24 -0.21 -1.36
N GLU A 52 -10.33 -0.22 -0.59
CA GLU A 52 -11.69 -0.07 -1.15
C GLU A 52 -11.89 1.32 -1.77
N ASP A 53 -11.42 2.37 -1.13
CA ASP A 53 -11.53 3.75 -1.60
C ASP A 53 -10.66 4.03 -2.84
N VAL A 54 -9.46 3.45 -2.90
CA VAL A 54 -8.53 3.60 -4.04
C VAL A 54 -8.89 2.66 -5.19
N GLY A 55 -9.70 1.63 -4.94
CA GLY A 55 -10.11 0.64 -5.95
C GLY A 55 -8.99 -0.32 -6.36
N VAL A 56 -7.85 -0.31 -5.66
CA VAL A 56 -6.71 -1.18 -5.90
C VAL A 56 -6.24 -1.77 -4.57
N GLU A 57 -5.87 -3.06 -4.57
CA GLU A 57 -5.27 -3.70 -3.39
C GLU A 57 -3.82 -3.21 -3.25
N LEU A 58 -3.59 -2.22 -2.39
CA LEU A 58 -2.25 -1.69 -2.09
C LEU A 58 -1.42 -2.74 -1.34
N LEU A 59 -1.98 -3.26 -0.24
CA LEU A 59 -1.48 -4.40 0.52
C LEU A 59 -2.64 -5.36 0.81
N THR A 60 -2.35 -6.64 0.87
CA THR A 60 -3.26 -7.66 1.41
C THR A 60 -3.44 -7.49 2.93
N LYS A 61 -4.48 -8.11 3.50
CA LYS A 61 -4.67 -8.14 4.96
C LYS A 61 -3.47 -8.71 5.71
N GLY A 62 -2.79 -9.71 5.14
CA GLY A 62 -1.60 -10.32 5.75
C GLY A 62 -0.42 -9.36 5.80
N GLU A 63 -0.21 -8.59 4.73
CA GLU A 63 0.87 -7.61 4.64
C GLU A 63 0.59 -6.40 5.53
N TYR A 64 -0.66 -5.93 5.61
CA TYR A 64 -1.05 -4.94 6.62
C TYR A 64 -0.84 -5.44 8.05
N ARG A 65 -1.09 -6.73 8.32
CA ARG A 65 -0.81 -7.32 9.63
C ARG A 65 0.69 -7.32 9.92
N CYS A 66 1.52 -7.66 8.93
CA CYS A 66 2.98 -7.57 9.04
C CYS A 66 3.43 -6.14 9.34
N ALA A 67 2.92 -5.16 8.60
CA ALA A 67 3.27 -3.76 8.80
C ALA A 67 2.84 -3.27 10.20
N ALA A 68 1.63 -3.62 10.64
CA ALA A 68 1.10 -3.20 11.94
C ALA A 68 1.91 -3.81 13.10
N GLY A 69 2.29 -5.08 12.96
CA GLY A 69 3.18 -5.74 13.92
C GLY A 69 4.55 -5.07 14.01
N ARG A 70 5.14 -4.68 12.86
CA ARG A 70 6.42 -3.94 12.83
C ARG A 70 6.31 -2.58 13.50
N LEU A 71 5.27 -1.82 13.17
CA LEU A 71 5.06 -0.48 13.72
C LEU A 71 4.91 -0.51 15.25
N ILE A 72 4.09 -1.45 15.76
CA ILE A 72 3.91 -1.62 17.21
C ILE A 72 5.19 -2.11 17.88
N ALA A 73 5.97 -2.96 17.23
CA ALA A 73 7.26 -3.39 17.77
C ALA A 73 8.28 -2.25 17.88
N GLU A 74 8.21 -1.27 16.99
CA GLU A 74 9.12 -0.11 16.97
C GLU A 74 8.71 0.99 17.95
N PHE A 75 7.44 1.40 17.93
CA PHE A 75 6.96 2.56 18.71
C PHE A 75 6.26 2.17 20.02
N GLY A 76 5.82 0.91 20.14
CA GLY A 76 4.98 0.44 21.25
C GLY A 76 3.50 0.75 21.02
N PRO A 77 2.59 -0.04 21.62
CA PRO A 77 1.15 0.03 21.32
C PRO A 77 0.51 1.37 21.74
N ALA A 78 0.93 1.96 22.87
CA ALA A 78 0.37 3.23 23.34
C ALA A 78 0.69 4.41 22.40
N VAL A 79 1.94 4.49 21.93
CA VAL A 79 2.38 5.55 21.03
C VAL A 79 1.67 5.46 19.68
N VAL A 80 1.52 4.24 19.16
CA VAL A 80 0.79 4.02 17.90
C VAL A 80 -0.69 4.40 18.07
N ASP A 81 -1.32 4.06 19.21
CA ASP A 81 -2.73 4.38 19.46
C ASP A 81 -2.95 5.90 19.54
N ASP A 82 -2.08 6.61 20.26
CA ASP A 82 -2.12 8.07 20.35
C ASP A 82 -1.95 8.74 18.99
N ALA A 83 -1.07 8.22 18.13
CA ALA A 83 -0.86 8.76 16.79
C ALA A 83 -2.07 8.53 15.87
N PHE A 84 -2.60 7.32 15.79
CA PHE A 84 -3.76 7.02 14.94
C PHE A 84 -5.07 7.62 15.47
N SER A 85 -5.14 7.88 16.78
CA SER A 85 -6.23 8.64 17.40
C SER A 85 -6.06 10.17 17.28
N GLN A 86 -4.98 10.64 16.66
CA GLN A 86 -4.67 12.07 16.46
C GLN A 86 -4.54 12.87 17.77
N VAL A 87 -4.07 12.20 18.83
CA VAL A 87 -3.81 12.80 20.16
C VAL A 87 -2.31 13.05 20.37
N ALA A 88 -1.45 12.36 19.60
CA ALA A 88 -0.01 12.55 19.64
C ALA A 88 0.41 13.98 19.24
N GLU A 89 1.49 14.46 19.87
CA GLU A 89 2.16 15.70 19.43
C GLU A 89 2.62 15.59 17.96
N PRO A 90 2.64 16.68 17.19
CA PRO A 90 2.88 16.63 15.74
C PRO A 90 4.16 15.88 15.32
N ALA A 91 5.27 16.10 16.02
CA ALA A 91 6.54 15.43 15.71
C ALA A 91 6.49 13.91 15.95
N LEU A 92 5.71 13.47 16.94
CA LEU A 92 5.52 12.05 17.23
C LEU A 92 4.59 11.42 16.19
N PHE A 93 3.51 12.12 15.82
CA PHE A 93 2.63 11.71 14.73
C PHE A 93 3.42 11.52 13.43
N ASP A 94 4.22 12.50 13.01
CA ASP A 94 5.02 12.43 11.78
C ASP A 94 5.99 11.23 11.80
N SER A 95 6.60 10.96 12.95
CA SER A 95 7.52 9.82 13.11
C SER A 95 6.79 8.47 12.98
N VAL A 96 5.60 8.35 13.57
CA VAL A 96 4.79 7.12 13.47
C VAL A 96 4.26 6.92 12.05
N ILE A 97 3.86 7.99 11.35
CA ILE A 97 3.43 7.90 9.94
C ILE A 97 4.59 7.50 9.03
N ALA A 98 5.78 8.06 9.23
CA ALA A 98 6.98 7.64 8.49
C ALA A 98 7.31 6.16 8.75
N GLY A 99 7.27 5.73 10.01
CA GLY A 99 7.44 4.32 10.37
C GLY A 99 6.37 3.41 9.76
N TRP A 100 5.13 3.90 9.63
CA TRP A 100 4.05 3.16 8.97
C TRP A 100 4.33 2.95 7.48
N ALA A 101 4.77 4.00 6.78
CA ALA A 101 5.20 3.91 5.39
C ALA A 101 6.35 2.91 5.20
N GLU A 102 7.39 2.98 6.03
CA GLU A 102 8.52 2.05 5.98
C GLU A 102 8.09 0.60 6.28
N ALA A 103 7.19 0.41 7.25
CA ALA A 103 6.66 -0.91 7.59
C ALA A 103 5.85 -1.51 6.43
N MET A 104 5.03 -0.71 5.75
CA MET A 104 4.32 -1.13 4.54
C MET A 104 5.30 -1.50 3.43
N LEU A 105 6.32 -0.67 3.16
CA LEU A 105 7.34 -0.95 2.14
C LEU A 105 8.09 -2.26 2.37
N LYS A 106 8.38 -2.59 3.62
CA LYS A 106 9.07 -3.84 4.01
C LYS A 106 8.18 -5.08 3.97
N CYS A 107 6.87 -4.92 4.09
CA CYS A 107 5.92 -6.02 4.20
C CYS A 107 5.10 -6.28 2.94
N GLY A 108 4.96 -5.28 2.06
CA GLY A 108 4.11 -5.36 0.87
C GLY A 108 4.84 -5.92 -0.35
N ASP A 109 4.12 -6.75 -1.10
CA ASP A 109 4.37 -7.04 -2.50
C ASP A 109 3.59 -6.06 -3.38
N PHE A 110 4.31 -5.09 -3.94
CA PHE A 110 3.70 -4.00 -4.70
C PHE A 110 3.58 -4.28 -6.19
N ARG A 111 3.86 -5.51 -6.65
CA ARG A 111 3.79 -5.84 -8.09
C ARG A 111 2.40 -5.65 -8.67
N LYS A 112 1.34 -5.96 -7.92
CA LYS A 112 -0.05 -5.69 -8.33
C LYS A 112 -0.34 -4.20 -8.48
N TRP A 113 0.12 -3.40 -7.52
CA TRP A 113 -0.04 -1.95 -7.57
C TRP A 113 0.75 -1.36 -8.74
N ALA A 114 2.01 -1.77 -8.91
CA ALA A 114 2.86 -1.35 -10.01
C ALA A 114 2.27 -1.74 -11.36
N ALA A 115 1.79 -2.98 -11.52
CA ALA A 115 1.10 -3.43 -12.73
C ALA A 115 -0.14 -2.58 -13.03
N SER A 116 -0.96 -2.28 -12.02
CA SER A 116 -2.17 -1.44 -12.20
C SER A 116 -1.80 -0.04 -12.67
N PHE A 117 -0.79 0.57 -12.05
CA PHE A 117 -0.28 1.88 -12.43
C PHE A 117 0.26 1.90 -13.87
N LEU A 118 1.00 0.86 -14.26
CA LEU A 118 1.54 0.72 -15.63
C LEU A 118 0.44 0.55 -16.67
N VAL A 119 -0.57 -0.28 -16.39
CA VAL A 119 -1.72 -0.46 -17.29
C VAL A 119 -2.36 0.89 -17.54
N GLU A 120 -2.72 1.62 -16.48
CA GLU A 120 -3.34 2.95 -16.60
C GLU A 120 -2.45 3.91 -17.41
N GLU A 121 -1.14 3.96 -17.13
CA GLU A 121 -0.24 4.86 -17.82
C GLU A 121 -0.09 4.53 -19.32
N VAL A 122 0.02 3.23 -19.66
CA VAL A 122 0.16 2.78 -21.06
C VAL A 122 -1.14 3.00 -21.83
N GLU A 123 -2.29 2.65 -21.25
CA GLU A 123 -3.61 2.87 -21.86
C GLU A 123 -3.82 4.36 -22.16
N VAL A 124 -3.53 5.24 -21.20
CA VAL A 124 -3.65 6.70 -21.38
C VAL A 124 -2.66 7.23 -22.41
N THR A 125 -1.42 6.75 -22.40
CA THR A 125 -0.36 7.26 -23.29
C THR A 125 -0.60 6.85 -24.74
N LEU A 126 -1.10 5.63 -24.95
CA LEU A 126 -1.25 5.04 -26.28
C LEU A 126 -2.69 5.06 -26.81
N ASP A 127 -3.66 5.45 -25.98
CA ASP A 127 -5.10 5.40 -26.28
C ASP A 127 -5.54 3.98 -26.69
N VAL A 128 -5.18 3.01 -25.85
CA VAL A 128 -5.49 1.57 -26.03
C VAL A 128 -6.19 1.02 -24.79
N GLU A 129 -6.85 -0.14 -24.94
CA GLU A 129 -7.42 -0.90 -23.83
C GLU A 129 -6.64 -2.22 -23.70
N LEU A 130 -6.06 -2.47 -22.54
CA LEU A 130 -5.21 -3.62 -22.27
C LEU A 130 -6.01 -4.68 -21.52
N GLY A 131 -5.87 -5.94 -21.98
CA GLY A 131 -6.60 -7.06 -21.39
C GLY A 131 -6.03 -7.49 -20.04
N HIS A 132 -6.83 -8.26 -19.28
CA HIS A 132 -6.40 -8.86 -18.02
C HIS A 132 -5.17 -9.77 -18.15
N GLU A 133 -4.98 -10.45 -19.29
CA GLU A 133 -3.80 -11.27 -19.56
C GLU A 133 -2.49 -10.46 -19.52
N PHE A 134 -2.55 -9.20 -19.97
CA PHE A 134 -1.41 -8.29 -19.91
C PHE A 134 -1.10 -7.87 -18.48
N PHE A 135 -2.14 -7.57 -17.70
CA PHE A 135 -2.00 -7.27 -16.27
C PHE A 135 -1.39 -8.44 -15.50
N ASP A 136 -1.89 -9.66 -15.71
CA ASP A 136 -1.40 -10.86 -15.03
C ASP A 136 0.08 -11.11 -15.37
N CYS A 137 0.46 -10.98 -16.64
CA CYS A 137 1.86 -11.07 -17.07
C CYS A 137 2.74 -10.01 -16.39
N LEU A 138 2.27 -8.77 -16.27
CA LEU A 138 3.03 -7.71 -15.58
C LEU A 138 3.26 -8.05 -14.11
N VAL A 139 2.25 -8.55 -13.39
CA VAL A 139 2.40 -8.93 -11.98
C VAL A 139 3.46 -10.02 -11.80
N GLU A 140 3.55 -10.97 -12.74
CA GLU A 140 4.53 -12.04 -12.71
C GLU A 140 5.95 -11.55 -13.01
N GLU A 141 6.10 -10.69 -14.02
CA GLU A 141 7.40 -10.32 -14.56
C GLU A 141 8.04 -9.08 -13.90
N ILE A 142 7.26 -8.21 -13.26
CA ILE A 142 7.82 -7.04 -12.55
C ILE A 142 8.70 -7.51 -11.39
N PRO A 143 9.98 -7.09 -11.34
CA PRO A 143 10.82 -7.36 -10.18
C PRO A 143 10.28 -6.67 -8.91
N GLU A 144 10.29 -7.39 -7.79
CA GLU A 144 9.75 -6.89 -6.51
C GLU A 144 10.47 -5.63 -6.02
N ASP A 145 11.79 -5.54 -6.24
CA ASP A 145 12.60 -4.37 -5.88
C ASP A 145 12.28 -3.15 -6.75
N GLU A 146 12.02 -3.34 -8.04
CA GLU A 146 11.56 -2.26 -8.93
C GLU A 146 10.14 -1.78 -8.56
N ALA A 147 9.22 -2.71 -8.27
CA ALA A 147 7.87 -2.37 -7.79
C ALA A 147 7.93 -1.58 -6.46
N ARG A 148 8.80 -2.00 -5.54
CA ARG A 148 9.01 -1.33 -4.26
C ARG A 148 9.60 0.07 -4.46
N ALA A 149 10.59 0.22 -5.35
CA ALA A 149 11.18 1.54 -5.63
C ALA A 149 10.18 2.50 -6.28
N LEU A 150 9.35 1.99 -7.20
CA LEU A 150 8.30 2.78 -7.84
C LEU A 150 7.28 3.28 -6.80
N ILE A 151 6.79 2.42 -5.91
CA ILE A 151 5.80 2.85 -4.92
C ILE A 151 6.38 3.76 -3.84
N ASP A 152 7.62 3.51 -3.44
CA ASP A 152 8.36 4.39 -2.53
C ASP A 152 8.42 5.80 -3.10
N GLU A 153 8.79 5.93 -4.39
CA GLU A 153 8.79 7.22 -5.06
C GLU A 153 7.36 7.82 -5.17
N GLN A 154 6.40 7.09 -5.73
CA GLN A 154 5.10 7.64 -6.11
C GLN A 154 4.18 7.94 -4.93
N VAL A 155 4.20 7.09 -3.90
CA VAL A 155 3.21 7.14 -2.81
C VAL A 155 3.83 7.66 -1.52
N PHE A 156 5.05 7.24 -1.19
CA PHE A 156 5.65 7.53 0.11
C PHE A 156 6.59 8.74 0.10
N HIS A 157 7.28 9.01 -1.02
CA HIS A 157 8.14 10.19 -1.18
C HIS A 157 7.45 11.36 -1.90
N THR A 158 6.52 11.11 -2.83
CA THR A 158 5.86 12.19 -3.59
C THR A 158 4.62 12.72 -2.87
N TYR A 159 4.82 13.42 -1.75
CA TYR A 159 3.93 14.52 -1.33
C TYR A 159 4.35 15.88 -1.93
N ALA A 160 5.39 15.91 -2.78
CA ALA A 160 5.89 17.13 -3.41
C ALA A 160 6.30 16.90 -4.87
N ASN A 161 5.42 17.26 -5.81
CA ASN A 161 5.69 18.24 -6.88
C ASN A 161 4.79 17.99 -8.13
N PRO A 162 3.71 18.77 -8.33
CA PRO A 162 2.83 18.66 -9.50
C PRO A 162 3.46 19.13 -10.82
N LEU A 163 4.76 19.52 -10.83
CA LEU A 163 5.48 20.00 -12.03
C LEU A 163 6.41 18.96 -12.67
N TYR A 164 6.51 17.74 -12.14
CA TYR A 164 7.31 16.68 -12.76
C TYR A 164 6.44 15.81 -13.66
N ASP A 165 6.79 15.81 -14.96
CA ASP A 165 6.17 14.98 -15.99
C ASP A 165 6.05 13.52 -15.52
N LYS A 166 4.82 13.04 -15.39
CA LYS A 166 4.51 11.68 -14.92
C LYS A 166 4.75 10.63 -16.00
N THR A 167 4.95 11.07 -17.24
CA THR A 167 5.02 10.20 -18.41
C THR A 167 6.36 9.43 -18.45
N LEU A 168 6.26 8.10 -18.49
CA LEU A 168 7.35 7.12 -18.63
C LEU A 168 8.28 7.00 -17.40
N ARG A 169 7.79 7.12 -16.16
CA ARG A 169 8.64 6.92 -14.96
C ARG A 169 9.12 5.48 -14.80
N TRP A 170 8.29 4.51 -15.16
CA TRP A 170 8.63 3.08 -15.18
C TRP A 170 9.83 2.73 -16.07
N VAL A 171 10.14 3.56 -17.07
CA VAL A 171 11.34 3.38 -17.90
C VAL A 171 12.62 3.51 -17.06
N GLU A 172 12.62 4.44 -16.09
CA GLU A 172 13.76 4.73 -15.22
C GLU A 172 14.00 3.60 -14.21
N PHE A 173 12.93 2.90 -13.84
CA PHE A 173 12.97 1.78 -12.90
C PHE A 173 13.28 0.41 -13.52
N GLY A 174 13.48 0.28 -14.85
CA GLY A 174 13.74 -1.02 -15.47
C GLY A 174 12.49 -1.82 -15.88
N ILE A 175 11.32 -1.38 -15.41
CA ILE A 175 9.99 -2.00 -15.60
C ILE A 175 9.53 -2.08 -17.08
N HIS A 176 10.22 -1.37 -17.97
CA HIS A 176 10.04 -1.50 -19.43
C HIS A 176 10.41 -2.87 -20.01
N VAL A 177 11.20 -3.68 -19.29
CA VAL A 177 11.57 -5.03 -19.71
C VAL A 177 10.37 -5.99 -19.66
N PRO A 178 9.63 -6.10 -18.54
CA PRO A 178 8.34 -6.79 -18.49
C PRO A 178 7.38 -6.42 -19.62
N LEU A 179 7.24 -5.12 -19.93
CA LEU A 179 6.34 -4.63 -20.98
C LEU A 179 6.68 -5.20 -22.38
N ASN A 180 7.96 -5.35 -22.69
CA ASN A 180 8.40 -5.92 -23.97
C ASN A 180 8.08 -7.41 -24.11
N PHE A 181 7.95 -8.13 -22.98
CA PHE A 181 7.58 -9.53 -22.94
C PHE A 181 6.06 -9.72 -22.95
N CYS A 182 5.34 -8.91 -22.16
CA CYS A 182 3.91 -9.02 -21.98
C CYS A 182 3.07 -8.44 -23.12
N ALA A 183 3.58 -7.43 -23.85
CA ALA A 183 2.94 -6.86 -25.04
C ALA A 183 4.01 -6.56 -26.12
N PRO A 184 4.57 -7.59 -26.78
CA PRO A 184 5.63 -7.42 -27.77
C PRO A 184 5.22 -6.55 -28.97
N GLU A 185 3.93 -6.46 -29.27
CA GLU A 185 3.36 -5.58 -30.30
C GLU A 185 3.42 -4.09 -29.93
N ILE A 186 3.43 -3.77 -28.64
CA ILE A 186 3.51 -2.40 -28.10
C ILE A 186 4.98 -1.98 -27.88
N ALA A 187 5.88 -2.94 -27.69
CA ALA A 187 7.31 -2.73 -27.44
C ALA A 187 8.01 -1.72 -28.39
N PRO A 188 7.79 -1.74 -29.73
CA PRO A 188 8.43 -0.77 -30.63
C PRO A 188 7.99 0.67 -30.38
N VAL A 189 6.72 0.86 -29.98
CA VAL A 189 6.14 2.18 -29.67
C VAL A 189 6.74 2.72 -28.37
N LEU A 190 6.85 1.87 -27.34
CA LEU A 190 7.51 2.22 -26.08
C LEU A 190 9.00 2.54 -26.27
N GLY A 191 9.70 1.78 -27.12
CA GLY A 191 11.08 2.06 -27.50
C GLY A 191 11.26 3.43 -28.17
N ALA A 192 10.32 3.79 -29.06
CA ALA A 192 10.32 5.10 -29.70
C ALA A 192 10.04 6.25 -28.70
N LEU A 193 9.08 6.06 -27.78
CA LEU A 193 8.79 7.02 -26.71
C LEU A 193 9.99 7.22 -25.77
N LYS A 194 10.69 6.14 -25.39
CA LYS A 194 11.94 6.20 -24.61
C LYS A 194 13.02 6.99 -25.34
N ALA A 195 13.22 6.73 -26.63
CA ALA A 195 14.21 7.44 -27.44
C ALA A 195 13.86 8.94 -27.59
N ALA A 196 12.58 9.27 -27.73
CA ALA A 196 12.11 10.66 -27.77
C ALA A 196 12.36 11.38 -26.44
N LYS A 197 12.10 10.74 -25.29
CA LYS A 197 12.38 11.31 -23.95
C LYS A 197 13.89 11.51 -23.73
N GLY A 198 14.72 10.56 -24.14
CA GLY A 198 16.19 10.64 -23.99
C GLY A 198 16.90 11.61 -24.94
N SER A 199 16.27 12.01 -26.05
CA SER A 199 16.84 12.94 -27.03
C SER A 199 16.54 14.42 -26.73
N GLY A 200 15.79 14.71 -25.66
CA GLY A 200 15.45 16.05 -25.19
C GLY A 200 16.30 16.59 -24.04
N SER A 201 17.35 15.89 -23.60
CA SER A 201 18.34 16.37 -22.61
C SER A 201 19.55 17.03 -23.27
#